data_AF-A0A1Q3K803-F1
#
_entry.id   AF-A0A1Q3K803-F1
#
_cell.length_a   1.000
_cell.length_b   1.000
_cell.length_c   1.000
_cell.angle_alpha   90.00
_cell.angle_beta   90.00
_cell.angle_gamma   90.00
#
_symmetry.space_group_name_H-M   'P 1'
#
loop_
_entity.id
_entity.type
_entity.pdbx_description
1 polymer ?
#
loop_
_entity_poly.entity_id
_entity_poly.type
_entity_poly.pdbx_seq_one_letter_code
_entity_poly.pdbx_strand_id
1 'polypeptide(L)'
;GVVAAAGAAATTVLPSHAEARIGLAQIDYASTRIANVKDLKVNEPLDVAYPDKDSPGVLLKLGKAVDGGVGPDRDIIAFSTLCPHKGWLLTYNAGDKTLNCQGHFSRFDCEAGGQ
;
A
#
# COMPACT_ATOMS: atom_id res chain seq x y z
N GLY A 1 -70.72 -3.06 -23.62
CA GLY A 1 -69.46 -3.83 -23.62
C GLY A 1 -68.32 -2.85 -23.66
N VAL A 2 -67.43 -2.89 -22.68
CA VAL A 2 -66.25 -2.02 -22.58
C VAL A 2 -65.04 -2.88 -22.93
N VAL A 3 -64.32 -2.54 -24.00
CA VAL A 3 -63.08 -3.22 -24.38
C VAL A 3 -61.92 -2.37 -23.86
N ALA A 4 -61.23 -2.87 -22.84
CA ALA A 4 -59.99 -2.27 -22.35
C ALA A 4 -58.82 -2.82 -23.17
N ALA A 5 -58.06 -1.93 -23.83
CA ALA A 5 -56.82 -2.29 -24.50
C ALA A 5 -55.66 -2.19 -23.50
N ALA A 6 -55.03 -3.31 -23.18
CA ALA A 6 -53.82 -3.37 -22.37
C ALA A 6 -52.58 -3.05 -23.23
N GLY A 7 -51.83 -2.01 -22.86
CA GLY A 7 -50.55 -1.68 -23.49
C GLY A 7 -49.41 -2.52 -22.92
N ALA A 8 -48.62 -3.16 -23.79
CA ALA A 8 -47.40 -3.86 -23.41
C ALA A 8 -46.21 -2.90 -23.41
N ALA A 9 -45.52 -2.74 -22.28
CA ALA A 9 -44.26 -2.01 -22.20
C ALA A 9 -43.09 -2.95 -22.56
N ALA A 10 -42.36 -2.63 -23.64
CA ALA A 10 -41.16 -3.37 -24.03
C ALA A 10 -39.94 -2.83 -23.27
N THR A 11 -39.34 -3.63 -22.39
CA THR A 11 -38.06 -3.33 -21.73
C THR A 11 -36.91 -3.70 -22.67
N THR A 12 -36.24 -2.69 -23.22
CA THR A 12 -35.00 -2.89 -23.97
C THR A 12 -33.85 -3.13 -23.01
N VAL A 13 -33.31 -4.35 -22.98
CA VAL A 13 -32.06 -4.67 -22.28
C VAL A 13 -30.90 -4.27 -23.19
N LEU A 14 -30.16 -3.22 -22.81
CA LEU A 14 -28.90 -2.88 -23.48
C LEU A 14 -27.82 -3.88 -23.05
N PRO A 15 -27.02 -4.44 -23.99
CA PRO A 15 -25.92 -5.32 -23.60
C PRO A 15 -24.86 -4.51 -22.87
N SER A 16 -24.52 -4.91 -21.64
CA SER A 16 -23.31 -4.44 -20.98
C SER A 16 -22.12 -5.09 -21.68
N HIS A 17 -21.18 -4.26 -22.15
CA HIS A 17 -19.90 -4.77 -22.63
C HIS A 17 -19.15 -5.41 -21.46
N ALA A 18 -19.02 -6.73 -21.49
CA ALA A 18 -18.12 -7.45 -20.60
C ALA A 18 -16.69 -7.30 -21.13
N GLU A 19 -15.90 -6.45 -20.49
CA GLU A 19 -14.45 -6.42 -20.71
C GLU A 19 -13.84 -7.70 -20.13
N ALA A 20 -13.33 -8.57 -21.00
CA ALA A 20 -12.54 -9.71 -20.58
C ALA A 20 -11.19 -9.24 -20.06
N ARG A 21 -11.02 -9.20 -18.73
CA ARG A 21 -9.71 -9.02 -18.10
C ARG A 21 -8.98 -10.35 -18.15
N ILE A 22 -7.83 -10.38 -18.83
CA ILE A 22 -6.88 -11.49 -18.73
C ILE A 22 -6.43 -11.50 -17.27
N GLY A 23 -6.89 -12.49 -16.50
CA GLY A 23 -6.48 -12.70 -15.11
C GLY A 23 -5.00 -13.09 -15.07
N LEU A 24 -4.12 -12.10 -15.13
CA LEU A 24 -2.82 -12.23 -14.50
C LEU A 24 -3.09 -12.57 -13.02
N ALA A 25 -2.23 -13.35 -12.37
CA ALA A 25 -2.26 -13.52 -10.92
C ALA A 25 -1.86 -12.21 -10.20
N GLN A 26 -2.48 -11.10 -10.58
CA GLN A 26 -2.34 -9.81 -9.97
C GLN A 26 -3.34 -9.76 -8.83
N ILE A 27 -2.81 -9.73 -7.62
CA ILE A 27 -3.59 -9.36 -6.45
C ILE A 27 -3.99 -7.89 -6.64
N ASP A 28 -5.28 -7.62 -6.61
CA ASP A 28 -5.80 -6.25 -6.65
C ASP A 28 -5.51 -5.56 -5.32
N TYR A 29 -4.52 -4.68 -5.34
CA TYR A 29 -4.12 -3.88 -4.20
C TYR A 29 -4.91 -2.57 -4.16
N ALA A 30 -5.56 -2.30 -3.03
CA ALA A 30 -6.33 -1.07 -2.84
C ALA A 30 -5.42 0.17 -2.79
N SER A 31 -5.81 1.24 -3.47
CA SER A 31 -5.16 2.55 -3.32
C SER A 31 -5.64 3.22 -2.03
N THR A 32 -4.89 3.00 -0.94
CA THR A 32 -5.24 3.51 0.40
C THR A 32 -4.46 4.77 0.73
N ARG A 33 -5.13 5.80 1.24
CA ARG A 33 -4.47 7.01 1.75
C ARG A 33 -3.74 6.68 3.07
N ILE A 34 -2.42 6.82 3.08
CA ILE A 34 -1.58 6.54 4.26
C ILE A 34 -1.37 7.79 5.14
N ALA A 35 -0.78 8.85 4.59
CA ALA A 35 -0.42 10.07 5.33
C ALA A 35 -0.42 11.32 4.44
N ASN A 36 -0.18 12.50 5.01
CA ASN A 36 0.20 13.70 4.26
C ASN A 36 1.70 13.96 4.41
N VAL A 37 2.36 14.39 3.34
CA VAL A 37 3.81 14.69 3.34
C VAL A 37 4.19 15.72 4.41
N LYS A 38 3.32 16.70 4.68
CA LYS A 38 3.58 17.76 5.68
C LYS A 38 3.68 17.22 7.12
N ASP A 39 3.11 16.04 7.36
CA ASP A 39 3.08 15.42 8.69
C ASP A 39 4.33 14.56 8.93
N LEU A 40 5.15 14.31 7.89
CA LEU A 40 6.38 13.53 7.98
C LEU A 40 7.54 14.40 8.45
N LYS A 41 8.26 13.90 9.44
CA LYS A 41 9.52 14.50 9.90
C LYS A 41 10.69 13.66 9.41
N VAL A 42 11.80 14.33 9.13
CA VAL A 42 13.02 13.67 8.68
C VAL A 42 13.52 12.73 9.78
N ASN A 43 13.77 11.48 9.41
CA ASN A 43 14.32 10.42 10.24
C ASN A 43 13.46 10.01 11.46
N GLU A 44 12.18 10.36 11.49
CA GLU A 44 11.21 9.85 12.46
C GLU A 44 10.24 8.88 11.75
N PRO A 45 10.14 7.61 12.19
CA PRO A 45 9.20 6.65 11.63
C PRO A 45 7.75 7.03 11.94
N LEU A 46 6.89 6.94 10.93
CA LEU A 46 5.44 6.95 11.11
C LEU A 46 4.90 5.53 10.92
N ASP A 47 4.30 4.96 11.97
CA ASP A 47 3.66 3.65 11.89
C ASP A 47 2.44 3.68 10.97
N VAL A 48 2.33 2.66 10.12
CA VAL A 48 1.26 2.51 9.13
C VAL A 48 0.81 1.05 9.01
N ALA A 49 -0.28 0.79 8.30
CA ALA A 49 -0.72 -0.56 7.97
C ALA A 49 -1.21 -0.63 6.52
N TYR A 50 -0.73 -1.63 5.77
CA TYR A 50 -1.06 -1.86 4.37
C TYR A 50 -0.65 -3.28 3.95
N PRO A 51 -1.46 -4.02 3.16
CA PRO A 51 -2.71 -3.60 2.49
C PRO A 51 -3.95 -3.57 3.39
N ASP A 52 -3.84 -4.12 4.59
CA ASP A 52 -4.89 -4.17 5.60
C ASP A 52 -4.35 -3.79 6.98
N LYS A 53 -5.24 -3.80 7.98
CA LYS A 53 -4.91 -3.43 9.37
C LYS A 53 -3.94 -4.40 10.07
N ASP A 54 -3.80 -5.63 9.55
CA ASP A 54 -3.01 -6.71 10.17
C ASP A 54 -1.62 -6.82 9.53
N SER A 55 -1.30 -5.91 8.60
CA SER A 55 -0.05 -5.82 7.87
C SER A 55 0.74 -4.57 8.28
N PRO A 56 1.48 -4.61 9.40
CA PRO A 56 2.14 -3.43 9.93
C PRO A 56 3.34 -3.03 9.06
N GLY A 57 3.56 -1.72 8.99
CA GLY A 57 4.64 -1.10 8.26
C GLY A 57 5.06 0.23 8.86
N VAL A 58 6.04 0.84 8.22
CA VAL A 58 6.56 2.16 8.59
C VAL A 58 6.71 3.00 7.33
N LEU A 59 6.37 4.28 7.43
CA LEU A 59 6.64 5.32 6.45
C LEU A 59 7.76 6.22 6.99
N LEU A 60 8.80 6.45 6.20
CA LEU A 60 9.99 7.22 6.60
C LEU A 60 10.30 8.30 5.59
N LYS A 61 10.62 9.50 6.07
CA LYS A 61 11.28 10.55 5.29
C LYS A 61 12.78 10.55 5.64
N LEU A 62 13.65 10.16 4.71
CA LEU A 62 15.07 9.91 5.00
C LEU A 62 15.96 11.16 4.94
N GLY A 63 15.47 12.27 4.37
CA GLY A 63 16.22 13.52 4.21
C GLY A 63 17.23 13.52 3.06
N LYS A 64 17.28 12.44 2.26
CA LYS A 64 18.14 12.27 1.10
C LYS A 64 17.41 11.41 0.07
N ALA A 65 17.55 11.75 -1.21
CA ALA A 65 16.98 10.95 -2.28
C ALA A 65 17.52 9.51 -2.27
N VAL A 66 16.62 8.54 -2.41
CA VAL A 66 16.92 7.10 -2.45
C VAL A 66 16.16 6.41 -3.57
N ASP A 67 16.59 5.20 -3.92
CA ASP A 67 15.87 4.38 -4.88
C ASP A 67 14.49 4.01 -4.35
N GLY A 68 13.46 4.12 -5.20
CA GLY A 68 12.06 3.93 -4.80
C GLY A 68 11.45 5.07 -3.98
N GLY A 69 12.25 6.08 -3.58
CA GLY A 69 11.76 7.23 -2.82
C GLY A 69 10.80 8.12 -3.60
N VAL A 70 9.69 8.50 -2.96
CA VAL A 70 8.65 9.38 -3.53
C VAL A 70 8.66 10.77 -2.89
N GLY A 71 7.75 11.64 -3.32
CA GLY A 71 7.67 13.03 -2.85
C GLY A 71 8.64 13.96 -3.58
N PRO A 72 8.61 15.27 -3.25
CA PRO A 72 9.41 16.28 -3.96
C PRO A 72 10.91 16.05 -3.82
N ASP A 73 11.35 15.54 -2.66
CA ASP A 73 12.77 15.29 -2.36
C ASP A 73 13.22 13.86 -2.70
N ARG A 74 12.29 13.01 -3.17
CA ARG A 74 12.49 11.59 -3.49
C ARG A 74 13.08 10.77 -2.33
N ASP A 75 12.69 11.11 -1.10
CA ASP A 75 13.26 10.57 0.13
C ASP A 75 12.22 9.89 1.03
N ILE A 76 10.98 9.77 0.57
CA ILE A 76 9.90 9.12 1.32
C ILE A 76 9.78 7.67 0.86
N ILE A 77 9.97 6.73 1.78
CA ILE A 77 9.85 5.29 1.54
C ILE A 77 8.92 4.64 2.56
N ALA A 78 8.44 3.43 2.26
CA ALA A 78 7.69 2.62 3.20
C ALA A 78 8.12 1.16 3.14
N PHE A 79 8.15 0.50 4.30
CA PHE A 79 8.46 -0.93 4.41
C PHE A 79 7.46 -1.61 5.35
N SER A 80 7.24 -2.91 5.15
CA SER A 80 6.66 -3.73 6.22
C SER A 80 7.62 -3.83 7.40
N THR A 81 7.07 -3.85 8.61
CA THR A 81 7.86 -4.05 9.84
C THR A 81 7.77 -5.49 10.35
N LEU A 82 7.18 -6.41 9.58
CA LEU A 82 7.30 -7.85 9.84
C LEU A 82 8.57 -8.39 9.17
N CYS A 83 9.46 -8.96 9.98
CA CYS A 83 10.68 -9.57 9.48
C CYS A 83 10.34 -10.76 8.55
N PRO A 84 10.82 -10.76 7.29
CA PRO A 84 10.47 -11.80 6.31
C PRO A 84 11.04 -13.18 6.67
N HIS A 85 11.95 -13.28 7.64
CA HIS A 85 12.48 -14.56 8.08
C HIS A 85 11.45 -15.38 8.89
N LYS A 86 10.94 -14.81 10.01
CA LYS A 86 10.06 -15.51 10.97
C LYS A 86 8.99 -14.60 11.59
N GLY A 87 8.68 -13.46 10.97
CA GLY A 87 7.56 -12.58 11.37
C GLY A 87 7.76 -11.77 12.65
N TRP A 88 8.99 -11.65 13.15
CA TRP A 88 9.28 -10.77 14.29
C TRP A 88 9.14 -9.29 13.89
N LEU A 89 8.66 -8.45 14.81
CA LEU A 89 8.59 -7.02 14.58
C LEU A 89 9.99 -6.42 14.49
N LEU A 90 10.22 -5.62 13.44
CA LEU A 90 11.42 -4.86 13.21
C LEU A 90 11.37 -3.54 13.97
N THR A 91 12.49 -3.13 14.54
CA THR A 91 12.65 -1.84 15.22
C THR A 91 13.55 -0.93 14.41
N TYR A 92 13.11 0.31 14.17
CA TYR A 92 13.92 1.30 13.46
C TYR A 92 15.06 1.83 14.33
N ASN A 93 16.25 1.95 13.75
CA ASN A 93 17.40 2.61 14.35
C ASN A 93 17.70 3.89 13.57
N ALA A 94 17.48 5.04 14.18
CA ALA A 94 17.69 6.34 13.54
C ALA A 94 19.18 6.71 13.33
N GLY A 95 20.09 6.07 14.05
CA GLY A 95 21.53 6.34 13.98
C GLY A 95 22.16 5.90 12.67
N ASP A 96 21.65 4.81 12.08
CA ASP A 96 22.10 4.30 10.79
C ASP A 96 20.96 3.93 9.83
N LYS A 97 19.73 4.37 10.13
CA LYS A 97 18.54 4.24 9.28
C LYS A 97 18.24 2.79 8.88
N THR A 98 18.39 1.87 9.83
CA THR A 98 18.13 0.43 9.61
C THR A 98 16.88 -0.06 10.33
N LEU A 99 16.22 -1.06 9.76
CA LEU A 99 15.23 -1.88 10.46
C LEU A 99 15.92 -3.12 11.03
N ASN A 100 15.79 -3.33 12.34
CA ASN A 100 16.53 -4.37 13.07
C ASN A 100 15.59 -5.41 13.67
N CYS A 101 15.88 -6.69 13.44
CA CYS A 101 15.14 -7.82 13.97
C CYS A 101 15.76 -8.34 15.26
N GLN A 102 15.00 -8.35 16.36
CA GLN A 102 15.46 -8.88 17.65
C GLN A 102 15.45 -10.41 17.73
N GLY A 103 14.76 -11.09 16.82
CA GLY A 103 14.67 -12.56 16.84
C GLY A 103 15.98 -13.24 16.44
N HIS A 104 16.58 -12.80 15.33
CA HIS A 104 17.77 -13.45 14.74
C HIS A 104 18.79 -12.44 14.18
N PHE A 105 18.74 -11.19 14.65
CA PHE A 105 19.72 -10.14 14.36
C PHE A 105 19.85 -9.72 12.88
N SER A 106 18.83 -10.03 12.05
CA SER A 106 18.73 -9.47 10.70
C SER A 106 18.63 -7.95 10.77
N ARG A 107 19.25 -7.28 9.80
CA ARG A 107 19.19 -5.83 9.62
C ARG A 107 18.85 -5.56 8.16
N PHE A 108 18.06 -4.51 7.92
CA PHE A 108 17.64 -4.09 6.59
C PHE A 108 17.93 -2.61 6.41
N ASP A 109 18.57 -2.23 5.32
CA ASP A 109 18.96 -0.85 5.02
C ASP A 109 17.82 -0.07 4.36
N CYS A 110 17.24 0.90 5.07
CA CYS A 110 16.14 1.70 4.54
C CYS A 110 16.57 2.65 3.40
N GLU A 111 17.86 2.97 3.26
CA GLU A 111 18.38 3.84 2.21
C GLU A 111 18.69 3.06 0.91
N ALA A 112 18.71 1.72 0.97
CA ALA A 112 19.08 0.84 -0.13
C ALA A 112 17.98 -0.18 -0.48
N GLY A 113 16.70 0.22 -0.40
CA GLY A 113 15.59 -0.64 -0.82
C GLY A 113 15.27 -1.79 0.14
N GLY A 114 15.74 -1.74 1.39
CA GLY A 114 15.47 -2.76 2.41
C GLY A 114 16.33 -4.01 2.29
N GLN A 115 17.52 -3.89 1.69
CA GLN A 115 18.49 -4.98 1.53
C GLN A 115 19.12 -5.43 2.85
#